data_AF-A0A2D9BAD5-F1
#
_entry.id   AF-A0A2D9BAD5-F1
#
_cell.length_a   1.000
_cell.length_b   1.000
_cell.length_c   1.000
_cell.angle_alpha   90.00
_cell.angle_beta   90.00
_cell.angle_gamma   90.00
#
_symmetry.space_group_name_H-M   'P 1'
#
loop_
_entity.id
_entity.type
_entity.pdbx_description
1 polymer ?
#
loop_
_entity_poly.entity_id
_entity_poly.type
_entity_poly.pdbx_seq_one_letter_code
_entity_poly.pdbx_strand_id
1 'polypeptide(L)'
;MRKTILLILIFSSLSVFSQEKELKKVSLDKFLTEIQFSSDNPDAMEMIWWIPSEFWEVSFSQDDTVSDEDIKALKDVLNGYELFAVVKGKIGYFGGITYDPIEEILKQLKVTYKENELMPVKREKIPSDLLNFLSAMQPMMANMFGTMGENMHFIIMQDDLTKTVLPINPTGNDTLKIVLDDFTKEVNLPLSSLLKERECLVDNELHSGKWQFCPYHGKKLVAQ
;
A
#
# COMPACT_ATOMS: atom_id res chain seq x y z
N MET A 1 -24.21 -55.98 23.26
CA MET A 1 -22.96 -55.21 23.14
C MET A 1 -22.52 -55.18 21.69
N ARG A 2 -22.68 -54.04 21.00
CA ARG A 2 -21.95 -53.71 19.77
C ARG A 2 -22.06 -52.19 19.59
N LYS A 3 -21.02 -51.47 20.03
CA LYS A 3 -20.89 -50.03 19.84
C LYS A 3 -20.44 -49.81 18.40
N THR A 4 -21.30 -49.25 17.58
CA THR A 4 -20.95 -48.76 16.24
C THR A 4 -20.18 -47.45 16.44
N ILE A 5 -18.86 -47.47 16.23
CA ILE A 5 -18.03 -46.26 16.24
C ILE A 5 -18.21 -45.60 14.87
N LEU A 6 -18.89 -44.46 14.87
CA LEU A 6 -19.04 -43.58 13.71
C LEU A 6 -17.74 -42.78 13.57
N LEU A 7 -16.95 -43.08 12.53
CA LEU A 7 -15.74 -42.34 12.20
C LEU A 7 -16.14 -41.02 11.51
N ILE A 8 -16.05 -39.90 12.21
CA ILE A 8 -16.27 -38.57 11.65
C ILE A 8 -15.00 -38.19 10.85
N LEU A 9 -15.08 -38.30 9.53
CA LEU A 9 -14.12 -37.71 8.59
C LEU A 9 -14.36 -36.20 8.53
N ILE A 10 -13.58 -35.45 9.30
CA ILE A 10 -13.48 -33.99 9.17
C ILE A 10 -12.72 -33.72 7.86
N PHE A 11 -13.48 -33.47 6.78
CA PHE A 11 -12.93 -32.87 5.57
C PHE A 11 -12.62 -31.41 5.88
N SER A 12 -11.40 -31.16 6.36
CA SER A 12 -10.83 -29.81 6.39
C SER A 12 -10.64 -29.40 4.94
N SER A 13 -11.60 -28.67 4.38
CA SER A 13 -11.37 -27.84 3.20
C SER A 13 -10.33 -26.79 3.59
N LEU A 14 -9.05 -27.15 3.44
CA LEU A 14 -7.94 -26.20 3.47
C LEU A 14 -8.15 -25.27 2.27
N SER A 15 -8.87 -24.19 2.51
CA SER A 15 -8.94 -23.08 1.59
C SER A 15 -7.51 -22.62 1.34
N VAL A 16 -7.06 -22.78 0.09
CA VAL A 16 -5.73 -22.40 -0.38
C VAL A 16 -5.67 -20.88 -0.51
N PHE A 17 -5.89 -20.17 0.58
CA PHE A 17 -5.61 -18.75 0.66
C PHE A 17 -4.11 -18.56 0.72
N SER A 18 -3.60 -17.53 0.04
CA SER A 18 -2.21 -17.14 0.19
C SER A 18 -1.98 -16.73 1.64
N GLN A 19 -0.96 -17.28 2.27
CA GLN A 19 -0.64 -16.95 3.66
C GLN A 19 0.05 -15.58 3.70
N GLU A 20 -0.36 -14.74 4.65
CA GLU A 20 0.32 -13.48 4.91
C GLU A 20 1.74 -13.74 5.44
N LYS A 21 2.67 -12.88 5.02
CA LYS A 21 4.04 -12.87 5.50
C LYS A 21 4.11 -12.06 6.78
N GLU A 22 4.94 -12.51 7.72
CA GLU A 22 5.29 -11.69 8.88
C GLU A 22 5.94 -10.37 8.40
N LEU A 23 5.45 -9.22 8.86
CA LEU A 23 5.86 -7.90 8.35
C LEU A 23 7.37 -7.67 8.49
N LYS A 24 7.99 -8.18 9.56
CA LYS A 24 9.46 -8.14 9.79
C LYS A 24 10.28 -8.91 8.74
N LYS A 25 9.64 -9.78 7.93
CA LYS A 25 10.27 -10.55 6.85
C LYS A 25 9.94 -10.02 5.46
N VAL A 26 9.13 -8.97 5.37
CA VAL A 26 8.78 -8.34 4.08
C VAL A 26 9.99 -7.57 3.55
N SER A 27 10.27 -7.73 2.26
CA SER A 27 11.27 -6.92 1.56
C SER A 27 10.69 -5.54 1.29
N LEU A 28 11.26 -4.51 1.92
CA LEU A 28 10.84 -3.11 1.74
C LEU A 28 10.88 -2.69 0.26
N ASP A 29 11.93 -3.06 -0.48
CA ASP A 29 12.05 -2.73 -1.90
C ASP A 29 10.90 -3.32 -2.73
N LYS A 30 10.60 -4.61 -2.55
CA LYS A 30 9.46 -5.25 -3.23
C LYS A 30 8.15 -4.58 -2.85
N PHE A 31 7.99 -4.20 -1.59
CA PHE A 31 6.78 -3.54 -1.12
C PHE A 31 6.63 -2.15 -1.75
N LEU A 32 7.69 -1.34 -1.76
CA LEU A 32 7.72 -0.01 -2.40
C LEU A 32 7.30 -0.06 -3.86
N THR A 33 7.79 -1.04 -4.63
CA THR A 33 7.39 -1.20 -6.05
C THR A 33 5.90 -1.47 -6.27
N GLU A 34 5.19 -1.94 -5.24
CA GLU A 34 3.74 -2.21 -5.31
C GLU A 34 2.87 -1.05 -4.81
N ILE A 35 3.46 -0.06 -4.14
CA ILE A 35 2.73 1.06 -3.52
C ILE A 35 3.13 2.44 -4.04
N GLN A 36 4.22 2.52 -4.82
CA GLN A 36 4.65 3.72 -5.55
C GLN A 36 4.33 3.60 -7.03
N PHE A 37 3.70 4.63 -7.58
CA PHE A 37 3.19 4.65 -8.95
C PHE A 37 3.61 5.94 -9.62
N SER A 38 4.18 5.82 -10.82
CA SER A 38 4.51 6.96 -11.66
C SER A 38 3.82 6.84 -13.02
N SER A 39 3.52 7.97 -13.62
CA SER A 39 3.00 8.07 -14.99
C SER A 39 4.11 7.82 -16.01
N ASP A 40 3.76 7.21 -17.14
CA ASP A 40 4.65 7.07 -18.30
C ASP A 40 4.62 8.29 -19.24
N ASN A 41 3.89 9.36 -18.87
CA ASN A 41 3.78 10.57 -19.67
C ASN A 41 5.13 11.34 -19.71
N PRO A 42 5.76 11.49 -20.90
CA PRO A 42 7.07 12.15 -20.99
C PRO A 42 7.04 13.65 -20.70
N ASP A 43 5.86 14.29 -20.76
CA ASP A 43 5.69 15.73 -20.55
C ASP A 43 5.21 16.07 -19.13
N ALA A 44 5.03 15.08 -18.27
CA ALA A 44 4.53 15.25 -16.91
C ALA A 44 5.42 14.53 -15.88
N MET A 45 5.50 15.12 -14.69
CA MET A 45 6.01 14.49 -13.49
C MET A 45 4.80 14.16 -12.64
N GLU A 46 4.39 12.90 -12.60
CA GLU A 46 3.26 12.43 -11.79
C GLU A 46 3.70 11.21 -10.99
N MET A 47 3.65 11.33 -9.67
CA MET A 47 3.93 10.22 -8.75
C MET A 47 2.89 10.20 -7.65
N ILE A 48 2.38 9.01 -7.38
CA ILE A 48 1.48 8.69 -6.30
C ILE A 48 2.13 7.60 -5.47
N TRP A 49 2.30 7.85 -4.18
CA TRP A 49 2.73 6.86 -3.23
C TRP A 49 1.60 6.61 -2.24
N TRP A 50 0.97 5.45 -2.31
CA TRP A 50 0.06 4.98 -1.28
C TRP A 50 0.89 4.45 -0.10
N ILE A 51 0.64 4.95 1.10
CA ILE A 51 1.42 4.60 2.29
C ILE A 51 0.50 3.85 3.26
N PRO A 52 0.27 2.54 3.04
CA PRO A 52 -0.56 1.74 3.93
C PRO A 52 0.06 1.63 5.33
N SER A 53 -0.74 1.28 6.34
CA SER A 53 -0.27 1.17 7.73
C SER A 53 0.90 0.18 7.89
N GLU A 54 0.91 -0.87 7.07
CA GLU A 54 1.90 -1.93 7.01
C GLU A 54 3.26 -1.41 6.56
N PHE A 55 3.31 -0.33 5.76
CA PHE A 55 4.58 0.28 5.32
C PHE A 55 5.44 0.66 6.52
N TRP A 56 4.84 1.26 7.55
CA TRP A 56 5.56 1.75 8.72
C TRP A 56 6.18 0.61 9.53
N GLU A 57 5.45 -0.49 9.69
CA GLU A 57 5.95 -1.66 10.39
C GLU A 57 7.07 -2.35 9.61
N VAL A 58 6.94 -2.46 8.29
CA VAL A 58 7.99 -3.00 7.43
C VAL A 58 9.22 -2.08 7.45
N SER A 59 9.05 -0.75 7.34
CA SER A 59 10.17 0.20 7.32
C SER A 59 10.92 0.22 8.65
N PHE A 60 10.21 0.25 9.78
CA PHE A 60 10.85 0.27 11.11
C PHE A 60 11.42 -1.06 11.52
N SER A 61 10.92 -2.19 10.99
CA SER A 61 11.54 -3.49 11.24
C SER A 61 12.97 -3.62 10.73
N GLN A 62 13.41 -2.69 9.87
CA GLN A 62 14.78 -2.62 9.37
C GLN A 62 15.68 -1.68 10.18
N ASP A 63 15.13 -0.96 11.16
CA ASP A 63 15.86 -0.02 12.01
C ASP A 63 15.82 -0.47 13.48
N ASP A 64 16.92 -1.06 13.95
CA ASP A 64 17.08 -1.53 15.32
C ASP A 64 17.05 -0.40 16.38
N THR A 65 17.03 0.87 15.97
CA THR A 65 16.98 2.02 16.87
C THR A 65 15.57 2.44 17.26
N VAL A 66 14.54 1.93 16.58
CA VAL A 66 13.12 2.22 16.85
C VAL A 66 12.53 1.15 17.76
N SER A 67 11.91 1.56 18.87
CA SER A 67 11.26 0.62 19.79
C SER A 67 9.90 0.14 19.27
N ASP A 68 9.48 -1.08 19.67
CA ASP A 68 8.13 -1.58 19.33
C ASP A 68 7.03 -0.65 19.89
N GLU A 69 7.29 0.05 21.01
CA GLU A 69 6.40 1.08 21.56
C GLU A 69 6.25 2.29 20.63
N ASP A 70 7.33 2.76 20.02
CA ASP A 70 7.31 3.90 19.08
C ASP A 70 6.54 3.52 17.80
N ILE A 71 6.74 2.30 17.29
CA ILE A 71 5.99 1.76 16.14
C ILE A 71 4.49 1.76 16.47
N LYS A 72 4.12 1.28 17.65
CA LYS A 72 2.72 1.23 18.08
C LYS A 72 2.12 2.63 18.19
N ALA A 73 2.84 3.58 18.79
CA ALA A 73 2.37 4.96 18.91
C ALA A 73 2.12 5.58 17.53
N LEU A 74 3.01 5.36 16.55
CA LEU A 74 2.78 5.84 15.18
C LEU A 74 1.54 5.18 14.54
N LYS A 75 1.39 3.86 14.69
CA LYS A 75 0.22 3.14 14.18
C LYS A 75 -1.08 3.67 14.76
N ASP A 76 -1.10 4.00 16.05
CA ASP A 76 -2.28 4.56 16.71
C ASP A 76 -2.63 5.95 16.16
N VAL A 77 -1.61 6.78 15.84
CA VAL A 77 -1.81 8.11 15.23
C VAL A 77 -2.34 8.01 13.79
N LEU A 78 -1.88 7.01 13.04
CA LEU A 78 -2.30 6.77 11.65
C LEU A 78 -3.59 5.94 11.53
N ASN A 79 -4.05 5.35 12.65
CA ASN A 79 -5.22 4.50 12.65
C ASN A 79 -6.45 5.26 12.18
N GLY A 80 -7.15 4.69 11.20
CA GLY A 80 -8.35 5.29 10.64
C GLY A 80 -8.07 6.41 9.62
N TYR A 81 -6.86 6.45 9.05
CA TYR A 81 -6.48 7.34 7.95
C TYR A 81 -5.77 6.57 6.84
N GLU A 82 -6.10 6.87 5.58
CA GLU A 82 -5.29 6.44 4.42
C GLU A 82 -4.37 7.58 4.01
N LEU A 83 -3.07 7.31 3.93
CA LEU A 83 -2.07 8.31 3.60
C LEU A 83 -1.59 8.11 2.16
N PHE A 84 -1.59 9.21 1.42
CA PHE A 84 -0.99 9.30 0.10
C PHE A 84 0.05 10.41 0.09
N ALA A 85 1.19 10.18 -0.54
CA ALA A 85 2.11 11.24 -0.93
C ALA A 85 2.03 11.41 -2.45
N VAL A 86 1.65 12.60 -2.89
CA VAL A 86 1.36 12.89 -4.29
C VAL A 86 2.17 14.09 -4.75
N VAL A 87 2.81 13.96 -5.91
CA VAL A 87 3.43 15.07 -6.62
C VAL A 87 2.98 15.06 -8.07
N LYS A 88 2.62 16.24 -8.56
CA LYS A 88 2.27 16.47 -9.95
C LYS A 88 2.96 17.72 -10.46
N GLY A 89 3.40 17.71 -11.70
CA GLY A 89 3.93 18.88 -12.37
C GLY A 89 4.11 18.66 -13.86
N LYS A 90 4.30 19.76 -14.58
CA LYS A 90 4.57 19.75 -16.02
C LYS A 90 6.07 19.89 -16.29
N ILE A 91 6.61 19.03 -17.14
CA ILE A 91 7.98 19.11 -17.59
C ILE A 91 8.05 20.13 -18.74
N GLY A 92 8.85 21.17 -18.56
CA GLY A 92 9.11 22.20 -19.56
C GLY A 92 10.14 21.75 -20.60
N TYR A 93 10.20 22.45 -21.73
CA TYR A 93 11.10 22.12 -22.86
C TYR A 93 12.59 21.97 -22.47
N PHE A 94 13.04 22.74 -21.46
CA PHE A 94 14.42 22.68 -20.97
C PHE A 94 14.60 21.80 -19.73
N GLY A 95 13.64 20.91 -19.42
CA GLY A 95 13.70 19.96 -18.31
C GLY A 95 13.32 20.51 -16.94
N GLY A 96 13.02 21.80 -16.82
CA GLY A 96 12.48 22.36 -15.57
C GLY A 96 11.05 21.89 -15.31
N ILE A 97 10.69 21.65 -14.05
CA ILE A 97 9.35 21.17 -13.66
C ILE A 97 8.57 22.31 -13.02
N THR A 98 7.35 22.53 -13.49
CA THR A 98 6.38 23.42 -12.82
C THR A 98 5.39 22.54 -12.06
N TYR A 99 5.52 22.51 -10.74
CA TYR A 99 4.68 21.67 -9.88
C TYR A 99 3.30 22.29 -9.63
N ASP A 100 2.30 21.43 -9.56
CA ASP A 100 0.92 21.82 -9.25
C ASP A 100 0.78 22.07 -7.74
N PRO A 101 0.02 23.09 -7.33
CA PRO A 101 -0.27 23.33 -5.94
C PRO A 101 -1.27 22.29 -5.41
N ILE A 102 -1.30 22.10 -4.08
CA ILE A 102 -2.12 21.06 -3.43
C ILE A 102 -3.61 21.20 -3.76
N GLU A 103 -4.12 22.43 -3.91
CA GLU A 103 -5.52 22.68 -4.23
C GLU A 103 -5.92 22.14 -5.61
N GLU A 104 -5.01 22.13 -6.58
CA GLU A 104 -5.25 21.54 -7.90
C GLU A 104 -5.12 20.01 -7.84
N ILE A 105 -4.13 19.49 -7.12
CA ILE A 105 -3.98 18.04 -6.91
C ILE A 105 -5.22 17.45 -6.25
N LEU A 106 -5.77 18.10 -5.22
CA LEU A 106 -6.97 17.61 -4.51
C LEU A 106 -8.23 17.59 -5.38
N LYS A 107 -8.33 18.43 -6.42
CA LYS A 107 -9.46 18.40 -7.37
C LYS A 107 -9.35 17.25 -8.37
N GLN A 108 -8.11 16.83 -8.66
CA GLN A 108 -7.79 15.83 -9.67
C GLN A 108 -7.64 14.42 -9.08
N LEU A 109 -7.27 14.32 -7.80
CA LEU A 109 -7.10 13.06 -7.09
C LEU A 109 -8.45 12.46 -6.71
N LYS A 110 -8.69 11.23 -7.15
CA LYS A 110 -9.82 10.40 -6.72
C LYS A 110 -9.31 9.03 -6.30
N VAL A 111 -9.77 8.56 -5.16
CA VAL A 111 -9.42 7.22 -4.64
C VAL A 111 -10.72 6.46 -4.40
N THR A 112 -10.82 5.27 -4.98
CA THR A 112 -11.98 4.40 -4.84
C THR A 112 -11.55 3.03 -4.32
N TYR A 113 -12.25 2.54 -3.30
CA TYR A 113 -12.04 1.22 -2.72
C TYR A 113 -13.37 0.61 -2.30
N LYS A 114 -13.62 -0.66 -2.70
CA LYS A 114 -14.90 -1.35 -2.47
C LYS A 114 -16.13 -0.55 -2.90
N GLU A 115 -16.05 0.07 -4.08
CA GLU A 115 -17.09 0.94 -4.65
C GLU A 115 -17.37 2.24 -3.86
N ASN A 116 -16.63 2.51 -2.78
CA ASN A 116 -16.71 3.77 -2.04
C ASN A 116 -15.57 4.72 -2.46
N GLU A 117 -15.92 5.98 -2.69
CA GLU A 117 -14.93 7.04 -2.94
C GLU A 117 -14.43 7.60 -1.60
N LEU A 118 -13.11 7.62 -1.43
CA LEU A 118 -12.49 8.24 -0.25
C LEU A 118 -12.36 9.75 -0.48
N MET A 119 -12.64 10.52 0.56
CA MET A 119 -12.61 11.97 0.56
C MET A 119 -11.37 12.50 1.29
N PRO A 120 -10.72 13.56 0.77
CA PRO A 120 -9.61 14.18 1.47
C PRO A 120 -10.07 14.84 2.78
N VAL A 121 -9.32 14.59 3.85
CA VAL A 121 -9.56 15.20 5.15
C VAL A 121 -9.06 16.64 5.12
N LYS A 122 -9.97 17.56 5.44
CA LYS A 122 -9.60 18.97 5.60
C LYS A 122 -8.56 19.13 6.70
N ARG A 123 -7.56 19.98 6.46
CA ARG A 123 -6.41 20.17 7.36
C ARG A 123 -6.83 20.47 8.80
N GLU A 124 -7.89 21.24 9.01
CA GLU A 124 -8.38 21.63 10.36
C GLU A 124 -9.02 20.47 11.13
N LYS A 125 -9.34 19.37 10.45
CA LYS A 125 -9.90 18.15 11.04
C LYS A 125 -8.84 17.08 11.29
N ILE A 126 -7.62 17.26 10.79
CA ILE A 126 -6.52 16.32 11.01
C ILE A 126 -6.03 16.50 12.46
N PRO A 127 -5.87 15.42 13.24
CA PRO A 127 -5.32 15.48 14.59
C PRO A 127 -3.95 16.17 14.62
N SER A 128 -3.70 16.98 15.66
CA SER A 128 -2.46 17.76 15.77
C SER A 128 -1.19 16.89 15.71
N ASP A 129 -1.21 15.72 16.35
CA ASP A 129 -0.07 14.80 16.36
C ASP A 129 0.25 14.26 14.96
N LEU A 130 -0.80 13.93 14.19
CA LEU A 130 -0.65 13.52 12.79
C LEU A 130 -0.13 14.68 11.92
N LEU A 131 -0.64 15.90 12.11
CA LEU A 131 -0.12 17.08 11.41
C LEU A 131 1.35 17.34 11.71
N ASN A 132 1.76 17.18 12.97
CA ASN A 132 3.16 17.35 13.38
C ASN A 132 4.05 16.28 12.73
N PHE A 133 3.60 15.02 12.72
CA PHE A 133 4.29 13.93 12.04
C PHE A 133 4.48 14.21 10.54
N LEU A 134 3.41 14.56 9.82
CA LEU A 134 3.50 14.89 8.39
C LEU A 134 4.40 16.10 8.13
N SER A 135 4.38 17.11 9.01
CA SER A 135 5.25 18.28 8.90
C SER A 135 6.73 17.94 9.11
N ALA A 136 7.03 16.95 9.95
CA ALA A 136 8.39 16.43 10.12
C ALA A 136 8.85 15.57 8.93
N MET A 137 7.92 14.94 8.21
CA MET A 137 8.23 14.16 7.01
C MET A 137 8.64 15.01 5.81
N GLN A 138 8.04 16.19 5.63
CA GLN A 138 8.32 17.07 4.49
C GLN A 138 9.83 17.34 4.26
N PRO A 139 10.62 17.78 5.27
CA PRO A 139 12.05 17.99 5.06
C PRO A 139 12.82 16.69 4.76
N MET A 140 12.37 15.54 5.26
CA MET A 140 12.98 14.26 4.89
C MET A 140 12.76 13.96 3.40
N MET A 141 11.55 14.18 2.88
CA MET A 141 11.27 14.01 1.45
C MET A 141 12.08 14.98 0.61
N ALA A 142 12.17 16.26 1.00
CA ALA A 142 13.01 17.24 0.31
C ALA A 142 14.49 16.82 0.27
N ASN A 143 15.03 16.29 1.36
CA ASN A 143 16.42 15.81 1.40
C ASN A 143 16.63 14.58 0.50
N MET A 144 15.66 13.67 0.43
CA MET A 144 15.76 12.43 -0.34
C MET A 144 15.49 12.63 -1.85
N PHE A 145 14.53 13.48 -2.19
CA PHE A 145 13.99 13.65 -3.54
C PHE A 145 14.24 15.06 -4.12
N GLY A 146 14.97 15.91 -3.41
CA GLY A 146 15.25 17.29 -3.82
C GLY A 146 13.96 18.08 -4.03
N THR A 147 13.92 18.82 -5.14
CA THR A 147 12.76 19.66 -5.51
C THR A 147 11.44 18.88 -5.65
N MET A 148 11.49 17.59 -6.03
CA MET A 148 10.29 16.75 -6.09
C MET A 148 9.74 16.51 -4.68
N GLY A 149 10.61 16.28 -3.70
CA GLY A 149 10.23 16.07 -2.30
C GLY A 149 9.71 17.35 -1.64
N GLU A 150 10.25 18.51 -2.01
CA GLU A 150 9.71 19.81 -1.56
C GLU A 150 8.27 20.04 -2.02
N ASN A 151 7.93 19.53 -3.21
CA ASN A 151 6.62 19.67 -3.85
C ASN A 151 5.74 18.41 -3.71
N MET A 152 6.15 17.47 -2.86
CA MET A 152 5.35 16.30 -2.53
C MET A 152 4.33 16.66 -1.47
N HIS A 153 3.07 16.32 -1.70
CA HIS A 153 1.96 16.65 -0.82
C HIS A 153 1.45 15.40 -0.11
N PHE A 154 1.48 15.40 1.22
CA PHE A 154 0.84 14.38 2.02
C PHE A 154 -0.66 14.65 2.14
N ILE A 155 -1.46 13.72 1.63
CA ILE A 155 -2.91 13.80 1.56
C ILE A 155 -3.49 12.67 2.41
N ILE A 156 -4.28 13.05 3.40
CA ILE A 156 -5.03 12.12 4.24
C ILE A 156 -6.42 11.94 3.65
N MET A 157 -6.83 10.69 3.45
CA MET A 157 -8.12 10.31 2.89
C MET A 157 -8.95 9.54 3.93
N GLN A 158 -10.27 9.72 3.89
CA GLN A 158 -11.23 9.03 4.75
C GLN A 158 -12.51 8.62 4.01
N ASP A 159 -13.25 7.65 4.57
CA ASP A 159 -14.59 7.30 4.09
C ASP A 159 -15.58 8.45 4.39
N ASP A 160 -16.53 8.71 3.49
CA ASP A 160 -17.54 9.75 3.66
C ASP A 160 -18.77 9.28 4.48
N LEU A 161 -19.02 7.97 4.56
CA LEU A 161 -20.20 7.35 5.18
C LEU A 161 -19.99 7.10 6.67
N THR A 162 -18.80 6.65 7.04
CA THR A 162 -18.40 6.45 8.44
C THR A 162 -17.31 7.43 8.77
N LYS A 163 -17.40 8.15 9.90
CA LYS A 163 -16.36 9.10 10.37
C LYS A 163 -15.02 8.43 10.75
N THR A 164 -14.80 7.22 10.24
CA THR A 164 -13.65 6.34 10.39
C THR A 164 -13.41 5.75 9.01
N VAL A 165 -12.16 5.78 8.54
CA VAL A 165 -11.73 5.16 7.28
C VAL A 165 -12.29 3.75 7.12
N LEU A 166 -12.66 3.40 5.89
CA LEU A 166 -12.66 2.04 5.40
C LEU A 166 -11.21 1.68 5.06
N PRO A 167 -10.44 1.04 5.96
CA PRO A 167 -9.02 0.83 5.71
C PRO A 167 -8.85 -0.03 4.47
N ILE A 168 -8.03 0.44 3.56
CA ILE A 168 -7.65 -0.32 2.39
C ILE A 168 -6.84 -1.51 2.92
N ASN A 169 -7.39 -2.71 2.80
CA ASN A 169 -6.75 -3.91 3.31
C ASN A 169 -5.76 -4.40 2.25
N PRO A 170 -4.45 -4.20 2.41
CA PRO A 170 -3.49 -4.55 1.38
C PRO A 170 -3.36 -6.07 1.21
N THR A 171 -3.90 -6.91 2.09
CA THR A 171 -3.98 -8.37 1.93
C THR A 171 -5.38 -8.86 1.51
N GLY A 172 -6.33 -7.93 1.28
CA GLY A 172 -7.68 -8.22 0.81
C GLY A 172 -7.75 -8.63 -0.66
N ASN A 173 -8.95 -8.93 -1.17
CA ASN A 173 -9.17 -9.39 -2.56
C ASN A 173 -9.83 -8.33 -3.45
N ASP A 174 -9.92 -7.09 -2.97
CA ASP A 174 -10.57 -5.99 -3.65
C ASP A 174 -9.59 -5.23 -4.57
N THR A 175 -10.10 -4.31 -5.38
CA THR A 175 -9.27 -3.43 -6.20
C THR A 175 -9.26 -2.04 -5.59
N LEU A 176 -8.06 -1.50 -5.38
CA LEU A 176 -7.86 -0.08 -5.09
C LEU A 176 -7.68 0.64 -6.44
N LYS A 177 -8.50 1.66 -6.69
CA LYS A 177 -8.37 2.51 -7.87
C LYS A 177 -7.98 3.92 -7.45
N ILE A 178 -6.93 4.43 -8.05
CA ILE A 178 -6.43 5.78 -7.83
C ILE A 178 -6.40 6.49 -9.19
N VAL A 179 -6.99 7.67 -9.25
CA VAL A 179 -6.99 8.53 -10.45
C VAL A 179 -6.39 9.87 -10.05
N LEU A 180 -5.44 10.36 -10.83
CA LEU A 180 -4.88 11.69 -10.74
C LEU A 180 -4.94 12.29 -12.15
N ASP A 181 -6.00 13.05 -12.42
CA ASP A 181 -6.27 13.58 -13.77
C ASP A 181 -6.36 12.43 -14.81
N ASP A 182 -5.50 12.41 -15.83
CA ASP A 182 -5.45 11.34 -16.83
C ASP A 182 -4.68 10.08 -16.36
N PHE A 183 -3.90 10.19 -15.27
CA PHE A 183 -3.15 9.06 -14.73
C PHE A 183 -4.06 8.18 -13.86
N THR A 184 -4.35 6.97 -14.33
CA THR A 184 -5.14 5.98 -13.58
C THR A 184 -4.28 4.78 -13.18
N LYS A 185 -4.31 4.43 -11.89
CA LYS A 185 -3.72 3.21 -11.35
C LYS A 185 -4.78 2.32 -10.72
N GLU A 186 -4.85 1.09 -11.20
CA GLU A 186 -5.62 0.01 -10.56
C GLU A 186 -4.65 -0.96 -9.88
N VAL A 187 -4.81 -1.13 -8.57
CA VAL A 187 -3.99 -1.99 -7.72
C VAL A 187 -4.85 -3.19 -7.33
N ASN A 188 -4.51 -4.35 -7.90
CA ASN A 188 -5.16 -5.61 -7.59
C ASN A 188 -4.58 -6.18 -6.29
N LEU A 189 -5.38 -6.17 -5.23
CA LEU A 189 -5.02 -6.73 -3.92
C LEU A 189 -5.25 -8.26 -3.91
N PRO A 190 -4.55 -9.03 -3.07
CA PRO A 190 -3.57 -8.62 -2.05
C PRO A 190 -2.31 -7.99 -2.65
N LEU A 191 -1.37 -7.44 -1.88
CA LEU A 191 -0.03 -7.07 -2.36
C LEU A 191 0.89 -8.29 -2.26
N SER A 192 1.64 -8.58 -3.32
CA SER A 192 2.40 -9.83 -3.43
C SER A 192 3.55 -9.93 -2.44
N SER A 193 4.17 -8.79 -2.14
CA SER A 193 5.24 -8.59 -1.16
C SER A 193 4.81 -8.95 0.26
N LEU A 194 3.52 -8.78 0.58
CA LEU A 194 2.92 -9.11 1.88
C LEU A 194 2.49 -10.58 2.00
N LEU A 195 2.69 -11.38 0.95
CA LEU A 195 2.34 -12.80 0.94
C LEU A 195 3.60 -13.64 1.05
N LYS A 196 3.49 -14.79 1.71
CA LYS A 196 4.51 -15.83 1.62
C LYS A 196 4.64 -16.29 0.17
N GLU A 197 5.88 -16.42 -0.27
CA GLU A 197 6.22 -17.00 -1.55
C GLU A 197 5.68 -18.44 -1.65
N ARG A 198 5.42 -18.87 -2.89
CA ARG A 198 5.02 -20.24 -3.19
C ARG A 198 6.06 -20.91 -4.08
N GLU A 199 6.31 -22.18 -3.83
CA GLU A 199 7.35 -22.95 -4.48
C GLU A 199 6.81 -23.75 -5.67
N CYS A 200 7.58 -23.79 -6.76
CA CYS A 200 7.34 -24.70 -7.87
C CYS A 200 8.06 -26.02 -7.65
N LEU A 201 7.33 -27.14 -7.57
CA LEU A 201 7.93 -28.47 -7.32
C LEU A 201 8.75 -29.04 -8.49
N VAL A 202 8.90 -28.32 -9.60
CA VAL A 202 9.67 -28.78 -10.78
C VAL A 202 11.13 -28.36 -10.67
N ASP A 203 11.36 -27.10 -10.26
CA ASP A 203 12.67 -26.46 -10.17
C ASP A 203 13.01 -25.99 -8.73
N ASN A 204 12.04 -26.05 -7.81
CA ASN A 204 12.09 -25.52 -6.44
C ASN A 204 12.26 -24.00 -6.38
N GLU A 205 11.88 -23.26 -7.44
CA GLU A 205 11.92 -21.80 -7.44
C GLU A 205 10.75 -21.19 -6.66
N LEU A 206 11.03 -20.06 -6.00
CA LEU A 206 10.05 -19.28 -5.27
C LEU A 206 9.38 -18.24 -6.19
N HIS A 207 8.06 -18.19 -6.13
CA HIS A 207 7.24 -17.29 -6.91
C HIS A 207 6.25 -16.51 -6.02
N SER A 208 5.58 -15.54 -6.64
CA SER A 208 4.58 -14.70 -5.97
C SER A 208 3.51 -15.54 -5.26
N GLY A 209 3.19 -15.18 -4.01
CA GLY A 209 2.08 -15.78 -3.26
C GLY A 209 0.72 -15.62 -3.94
N LYS A 210 0.58 -14.62 -4.81
CA LYS A 210 -0.63 -14.40 -5.63
C LYS A 210 -0.91 -15.53 -6.61
N TRP A 211 0.14 -16.21 -7.08
CA TRP A 211 0.01 -17.16 -8.17
C TRP A 211 -0.45 -18.53 -7.68
N GLN A 212 -1.35 -19.14 -8.44
CA GLN A 212 -1.80 -20.51 -8.18
C GLN A 212 -0.95 -21.54 -8.94
N PHE A 213 -0.37 -21.15 -10.08
CA PHE A 213 0.42 -22.00 -10.96
C PHE A 213 1.75 -21.31 -11.30
N CYS A 214 2.80 -22.12 -11.48
CA CYS A 214 4.09 -21.63 -11.97
C CYS A 214 3.92 -21.08 -13.39
N PRO A 215 4.37 -19.85 -13.67
CA PRO A 215 4.20 -19.23 -14.99
C PRO A 215 5.02 -19.95 -16.08
N TYR A 216 6.07 -20.67 -15.70
CA TYR A 216 6.96 -21.38 -16.63
C TYR A 216 6.54 -22.83 -16.83
N HIS A 217 6.26 -23.56 -15.74
CA HIS A 217 5.99 -24.99 -15.77
C HIS A 217 4.50 -25.36 -15.78
N GLY A 218 3.59 -24.41 -15.53
CA GLY A 218 2.13 -24.63 -15.45
C GLY A 218 1.69 -25.55 -14.30
N LYS A 219 2.61 -25.96 -13.42
CA LYS A 219 2.31 -26.79 -12.24
C LYS A 219 1.80 -25.94 -11.09
N LYS A 220 0.88 -26.50 -10.30
CA LYS A 220 0.32 -25.84 -9.12
C LYS A 220 1.46 -25.53 -8.13
N LEU A 221 1.50 -24.30 -7.65
CA LEU A 221 2.47 -23.86 -6.65
C LEU A 221 2.04 -24.34 -5.25
N VAL A 222 3.02 -24.62 -4.39
CA VAL A 222 2.80 -25.06 -3.01
C VAL A 222 3.19 -23.93 -2.07
N ALA A 223 2.32 -23.62 -1.10
CA ALA A 223 2.62 -22.62 -0.08
C ALA A 223 3.66 -23.16 0.92
N GLN A 224 4.57 -22.28 1.33
CA GLN A 224 5.52 -22.55 2.42
C GLN A 224 4.95 -22.18 3.79
#